data_AF-A0A662M9H5-F1
#
_entry.id   AF-A0A662M9H5-F1
#
_cell.length_a   1.000
_cell.length_b   1.000
_cell.length_c   1.000
_cell.angle_alpha   90.00
_cell.angle_beta   90.00
_cell.angle_gamma   90.00
#
_symmetry.space_group_name_H-M   'P 1'
#
loop_
_entity.id
_entity.type
_entity.pdbx_description
1 polymer ?
#
loop_
_entity_poly.entity_id
_entity_poly.type
_entity_poly.pdbx_seq_one_letter_code
_entity_poly.pdbx_strand_id
1 'polypeptide(L)'
;AKMLRMLGYVVYYDSKASDKELLELSKKYKAILITRDLELSKLYEKSLYLKDHDINAQLDTVLRYLKENEILPMTQILETCPECGTPILECDREYVKGNYYESTYCAYESFYYCPSCKKLYWKGYQYKSLLKTIRNMKERN
;
A
#
# COMPACT_ATOMS: atom_id res chain seq x y z
N ALA A 1 1.54 -3.84 -3.60
CA ALA A 1 2.09 -3.53 -2.26
C ALA A 1 1.90 -2.06 -1.84
N LYS A 2 2.46 -1.09 -2.58
CA LYS A 2 2.49 0.34 -2.16
C LYS A 2 1.12 0.92 -1.79
N MET A 3 0.10 0.72 -2.63
CA MET A 3 -1.26 1.22 -2.37
C MET A 3 -1.88 0.61 -1.11
N LEU A 4 -1.69 -0.69 -0.87
CA LEU A 4 -2.18 -1.34 0.35
C LEU A 4 -1.51 -0.78 1.61
N ARG A 5 -0.20 -0.53 1.58
CA ARG A 5 0.49 0.14 2.69
C ARG A 5 -0.03 1.55 2.90
N MET A 6 -0.23 2.32 1.82
CA MET A 6 -0.86 3.64 1.91
C MET A 6 -2.26 3.59 2.53
N LEU A 7 -3.01 2.50 2.32
CA LEU A 7 -4.31 2.29 2.94
C LEU A 7 -4.23 1.84 4.41
N GLY A 8 -3.04 1.59 4.96
CA GLY A 8 -2.87 1.17 6.35
C GLY A 8 -2.80 -0.35 6.56
N TYR A 9 -2.64 -1.15 5.49
CA TYR A 9 -2.41 -2.59 5.63
C TYR A 9 -0.94 -2.90 5.87
N VAL A 10 -0.67 -3.87 6.75
CA VAL A 10 0.67 -4.46 6.91
C VAL A 10 0.93 -5.38 5.73
N VAL A 11 1.90 -5.04 4.89
CA VAL A 11 2.19 -5.79 3.66
C VAL A 11 3.68 -6.10 3.55
N TYR A 12 3.99 -7.38 3.56
CA TYR A 12 5.29 -7.89 3.11
C TYR A 12 5.31 -7.97 1.57
N TYR A 13 6.40 -7.49 0.98
CA TYR A 13 6.65 -7.62 -0.45
C TYR A 13 8.15 -7.57 -0.66
N ASP A 14 8.66 -8.60 -1.31
CA ASP A 14 10.02 -8.66 -1.82
C ASP A 14 9.97 -9.31 -3.20
N SER A 15 10.54 -8.65 -4.20
CA SER A 15 10.60 -9.17 -5.58
C SER A 15 11.61 -10.32 -5.73
N LYS A 16 12.43 -10.57 -4.70
CA LYS A 16 13.44 -11.64 -4.66
C LYS A 16 13.04 -12.81 -3.76
N ALA A 17 11.95 -12.69 -3.00
CA ALA A 17 11.47 -13.77 -2.15
C ALA A 17 11.07 -14.99 -2.99
N SER A 18 11.40 -16.17 -2.49
CA SER A 18 10.98 -17.43 -3.13
C SER A 18 9.53 -17.76 -2.78
N ASP A 19 8.87 -18.56 -3.62
CA ASP A 19 7.52 -19.09 -3.35
C ASP A 19 7.43 -19.78 -1.98
N LYS A 20 8.46 -20.56 -1.63
CA LYS A 20 8.54 -21.24 -0.34
C LYS A 20 8.55 -20.24 0.82
N GLU A 21 9.36 -19.19 0.72
CA GLU A 21 9.44 -18.13 1.73
C GLU A 21 8.10 -17.40 1.88
N LEU A 22 7.46 -17.02 0.77
CA LEU A 22 6.16 -16.36 0.78
C LEU A 22 5.09 -17.25 1.43
N LEU A 23 5.10 -18.55 1.16
CA LEU A 23 4.19 -19.52 1.78
C LEU A 23 4.45 -19.68 3.28
N GLU A 24 5.71 -19.79 3.69
CA GLU A 24 6.10 -19.90 5.10
C GLU A 24 5.67 -18.66 5.89
N LEU A 25 5.93 -17.45 5.36
CA LEU A 25 5.49 -16.20 5.97
C LEU A 25 3.96 -16.11 6.03
N SER A 26 3.26 -16.45 4.94
CA SER A 26 1.80 -16.39 4.89
C SER A 26 1.17 -17.32 5.93
N LYS A 27 1.68 -18.54 6.06
CA LYS A 27 1.23 -19.51 7.08
C LYS A 27 1.55 -19.03 8.50
N LYS A 28 2.79 -18.58 8.73
CA LYS A 28 3.26 -18.11 10.04
C LYS A 28 2.41 -16.96 10.58
N TYR A 29 2.12 -15.97 9.75
CA TYR A 29 1.37 -14.78 10.15
C TYR A 29 -0.13 -14.88 9.86
N LYS A 30 -0.61 -16.03 9.36
CA LYS A 30 -1.99 -16.21 8.88
C LYS A 30 -2.42 -15.11 7.90
N ALA A 31 -1.46 -14.60 7.11
CA ALA A 31 -1.63 -13.47 6.21
C ALA A 31 -2.20 -13.94 4.87
N ILE A 32 -2.86 -13.05 4.13
CA ILE A 32 -3.35 -13.34 2.78
C ILE A 32 -2.18 -13.34 1.80
N LEU A 33 -2.06 -14.41 0.99
CA LEU A 33 -1.10 -14.47 -0.10
C LEU A 33 -1.71 -13.89 -1.37
N ILE A 34 -1.32 -12.66 -1.71
CA ILE A 34 -1.77 -12.03 -2.97
C ILE A 34 -0.73 -12.32 -4.05
N THR A 35 -1.13 -12.99 -5.13
CA THR A 35 -0.21 -13.36 -6.22
C THR A 35 -0.88 -13.34 -7.58
N ARG A 36 -0.08 -13.16 -8.64
CA ARG A 36 -0.48 -13.39 -10.04
C ARG A 36 0.02 -14.73 -10.58
N ASP A 37 0.62 -15.55 -9.73
CA ASP A 37 0.99 -16.92 -10.07
C ASP A 37 -0.14 -17.85 -9.64
N LEU A 38 -0.76 -18.51 -10.62
CA LEU A 38 -1.87 -19.42 -10.41
C LEU A 38 -1.44 -20.66 -9.62
N GLU A 39 -0.28 -21.23 -9.90
CA GLU A 39 0.18 -22.43 -9.21
C GLU A 39 0.52 -22.12 -7.76
N LEU A 40 1.20 -21.01 -7.49
CA LEU A 40 1.48 -20.57 -6.13
C LEU A 40 0.19 -20.33 -5.32
N SER A 41 -0.82 -19.71 -5.93
CA SER A 41 -2.10 -19.44 -5.25
C SER A 41 -2.83 -20.71 -4.79
N LYS A 42 -2.63 -21.85 -5.46
CA LYS A 42 -3.24 -23.13 -5.08
C LYS A 42 -2.57 -23.75 -3.86
N LEU A 43 -1.36 -23.34 -3.52
CA LEU A 43 -0.56 -23.93 -2.44
C LEU A 43 -0.95 -23.43 -1.04
N TYR A 44 -1.83 -22.43 -0.95
CA TYR A 44 -2.28 -21.88 0.32
C TYR A 44 -3.74 -21.40 0.27
N GLU A 45 -4.54 -21.81 1.25
CA GLU A 45 -5.99 -21.61 1.27
C GLU A 45 -6.42 -20.14 1.34
N LYS A 46 -5.62 -19.27 1.97
CA LYS A 46 -5.89 -17.82 2.08
C LYS A 46 -5.22 -17.03 0.97
N SER A 47 -5.09 -17.62 -0.22
CA SER A 47 -4.52 -16.93 -1.37
C SER A 47 -5.58 -16.18 -2.15
N LEU A 48 -5.20 -15.01 -2.66
CA LEU A 48 -5.95 -14.24 -3.63
C LEU A 48 -5.16 -14.18 -4.94
N TYR A 49 -5.67 -14.90 -5.94
CA TYR A 49 -5.12 -14.87 -7.30
C TYR A 49 -5.65 -13.64 -8.06
N LEU A 50 -4.74 -12.80 -8.55
CA LEU A 50 -5.05 -11.63 -9.35
C LEU A 50 -4.92 -11.95 -10.85
N LYS A 51 -6.03 -11.95 -11.57
CA LYS A 51 -6.08 -12.22 -13.02
C LYS A 51 -5.78 -10.99 -13.87
N ASP A 52 -6.19 -9.81 -13.41
CA ASP A 52 -6.09 -8.58 -14.19
C ASP A 52 -4.65 -8.06 -14.29
N HIS A 53 -4.34 -7.39 -15.40
CA HIS A 53 -3.09 -6.64 -15.57
C HIS A 53 -3.22 -5.16 -15.17
N ASP A 54 -4.45 -4.64 -15.14
CA ASP A 54 -4.72 -3.27 -14.72
C ASP A 54 -4.62 -3.13 -13.19
N ILE A 55 -3.84 -2.14 -12.74
CA ILE A 55 -3.57 -1.93 -11.32
C ILE A 55 -4.81 -1.50 -10.53
N ASN A 56 -5.74 -0.77 -11.15
CA ASN A 56 -6.95 -0.32 -10.48
C ASN A 56 -7.93 -1.48 -10.32
N ALA A 57 -8.06 -2.34 -11.34
CA ALA A 57 -8.84 -3.57 -11.28
C ALA A 57 -8.28 -4.56 -10.25
N GLN A 58 -6.94 -4.71 -10.19
CA GLN A 58 -6.28 -5.50 -9.15
C GLN A 58 -6.59 -4.94 -7.75
N LEU A 59 -6.43 -3.64 -7.55
CA LEU A 59 -6.72 -3.02 -6.25
C LEU A 59 -8.18 -3.19 -5.86
N ASP A 60 -9.12 -3.02 -6.79
CA ASP A 60 -10.54 -3.25 -6.55
C ASP A 60 -10.86 -4.68 -6.13
N THR A 61 -10.26 -5.66 -6.81
CA THR A 61 -10.37 -7.08 -6.44
C THR A 61 -9.84 -7.33 -5.03
N VAL A 62 -8.66 -6.79 -4.70
CA VAL A 62 -8.07 -6.94 -3.36
C VAL A 62 -8.95 -6.28 -2.29
N LEU A 63 -9.44 -5.06 -2.51
CA LEU A 63 -10.22 -4.35 -1.50
C LEU A 63 -11.59 -4.97 -1.27
N ARG A 64 -12.24 -5.51 -2.31
CA ARG A 64 -13.46 -6.31 -2.14
C ARG A 64 -13.20 -7.56 -1.31
N TYR A 65 -12.17 -8.32 -1.64
CA TYR A 65 -11.79 -9.51 -0.89
C TYR A 65 -11.48 -9.20 0.57
N LEU A 66 -10.72 -8.14 0.86
CA LEU A 66 -10.41 -7.72 2.23
C LEU A 66 -11.66 -7.30 3.00
N LYS A 67 -12.59 -6.57 2.37
CA LYS A 67 -13.88 -6.19 2.96
C LYS A 67 -14.74 -7.41 3.30
N GLU A 68 -14.87 -8.36 2.37
CA GLU A 68 -15.65 -9.60 2.56
C GLU A 68 -15.10 -10.48 3.70
N ASN A 69 -13.79 -10.38 3.98
CA ASN A 69 -13.13 -11.10 5.06
C ASN A 69 -12.95 -10.25 6.33
N GLU A 70 -13.61 -9.10 6.42
CA GLU A 70 -13.57 -8.17 7.57
C GLU A 70 -12.15 -7.69 7.94
N ILE A 71 -11.25 -7.63 6.95
CA ILE A 71 -9.87 -7.14 7.14
C ILE A 71 -9.86 -5.65 6.89
N LEU A 72 -9.95 -4.90 7.98
CA LEU A 72 -9.98 -3.45 7.96
C LEU A 72 -8.57 -2.85 7.99
N PRO A 73 -8.38 -1.66 7.39
CA PRO A 73 -7.11 -0.95 7.49
C PRO A 73 -6.82 -0.56 8.94
N MET A 74 -5.55 -0.59 9.34
CA MET A 74 -5.15 -0.25 10.72
C MET A 74 -5.12 1.25 11.00
N THR A 75 -5.04 2.08 9.94
CA THR A 75 -4.77 3.52 10.02
C THR A 75 -5.53 4.28 8.92
N GLN A 76 -5.47 5.61 8.92
CA GLN A 76 -5.94 6.39 7.77
C GLN A 76 -4.96 6.31 6.59
N ILE A 77 -5.38 6.90 5.47
CA ILE A 77 -4.62 6.90 4.22
C ILE A 77 -3.37 7.76 4.38
N LEU A 78 -2.23 7.22 3.95
CA LEU A 78 -0.91 7.87 3.97
C LEU A 78 -0.38 8.12 5.39
N GLU A 79 -0.56 7.15 6.29
CA GLU A 79 0.11 7.14 7.60
C GLU A 79 1.33 6.21 7.65
N THR A 80 1.51 5.35 6.64
CA THR A 80 2.69 4.48 6.52
C THR A 80 3.42 4.69 5.20
N CYS A 81 4.70 4.35 5.22
CA CYS A 81 5.59 4.46 4.08
C CYS A 81 5.16 3.46 3.00
N PRO A 82 4.82 3.91 1.77
CA PRO A 82 4.45 3.00 0.68
C PRO A 82 5.57 2.01 0.33
N GLU A 83 6.82 2.35 0.63
CA GLU A 83 8.00 1.60 0.23
C GLU A 83 8.41 0.52 1.25
N CYS A 84 8.39 0.84 2.55
CA CYS A 84 8.82 -0.08 3.60
C CYS A 84 7.74 -0.40 4.66
N GLY A 85 6.62 0.31 4.68
CA GLY A 85 5.54 0.11 5.65
C GLY A 85 5.76 0.73 7.04
N THR A 86 6.92 1.36 7.29
CA THR A 86 7.16 2.11 8.54
C THR A 86 6.21 3.31 8.64
N PRO A 87 5.63 3.62 9.81
CA PRO A 87 4.87 4.85 10.03
C PRO A 87 5.66 6.09 9.57
N ILE A 88 4.99 6.99 8.86
CA ILE A 88 5.58 8.27 8.45
C ILE A 88 5.23 9.34 9.46
N LEU A 89 6.13 10.29 9.64
CA LEU A 89 5.98 11.40 10.56
C LEU A 89 5.68 12.66 9.75
N GLU A 90 4.75 13.47 10.21
CA GLU A 90 4.61 14.84 9.68
C GLU A 90 5.92 15.60 9.96
N CYS A 91 6.40 16.35 8.96
CA CYS A 91 7.60 17.14 9.09
C CYS A 91 7.36 18.60 8.75
N ASP A 92 8.08 19.47 9.46
CA ASP A 92 7.99 20.90 9.23
C ASP A 92 8.39 21.25 7.80
N ARG A 93 7.59 22.12 7.18
CA ARG A 93 7.84 22.60 5.82
C ARG A 93 9.23 23.23 5.69
N GLU A 94 9.72 23.92 6.72
CA GLU A 94 11.06 24.49 6.74
C GLU A 94 12.17 23.43 6.64
N TYR A 95 11.96 22.19 7.11
CA TYR A 95 12.92 21.09 6.94
C TYR A 95 13.04 20.63 5.46
N VAL A 96 11.96 20.81 4.69
CA VAL A 96 11.91 20.46 3.26
C VAL A 96 12.59 21.53 2.41
N LYS A 97 12.59 22.79 2.87
CA LYS A 97 13.21 23.92 2.20
C LYS A 97 14.72 23.71 2.08
N GLY A 98 15.25 23.69 0.85
CA GLY A 98 16.67 23.50 0.57
C GLY A 98 17.15 22.04 0.47
N ASN A 99 16.35 21.05 0.88
CA ASN A 99 16.67 19.62 0.74
C ASN A 99 15.96 18.94 -0.44
N TYR A 100 14.93 19.58 -1.01
CA TYR A 100 14.07 19.01 -2.05
C TYR A 100 13.70 20.04 -3.12
N TYR A 101 13.12 19.57 -4.24
CA TYR A 101 12.74 20.42 -5.38
C TYR A 101 11.82 21.58 -4.96
N GLU A 102 12.22 22.80 -5.31
CA GLU A 102 11.53 24.04 -4.96
C GLU A 102 10.08 24.09 -5.48
N SER A 103 9.82 23.51 -6.65
CA SER A 103 8.47 23.35 -7.19
C SER A 103 7.53 22.52 -6.31
N THR A 104 8.07 21.49 -5.64
CA THR A 104 7.28 20.65 -4.72
C THR A 104 7.06 21.38 -3.41
N TYR A 105 8.09 22.08 -2.90
CA TYR A 105 7.97 22.93 -1.72
C TYR A 105 6.88 23.99 -1.89
N CYS A 106 6.80 24.66 -3.05
CA CYS A 106 5.79 25.69 -3.30
C CYS A 106 4.37 25.12 -3.47
N ALA A 107 4.23 23.91 -4.01
CA ALA A 107 2.93 23.34 -4.40
C ALA A 107 2.15 22.65 -3.27
N TYR A 108 2.77 22.34 -2.13
CA TYR A 108 2.15 21.54 -1.07
C TYR A 108 2.45 22.12 0.32
N GLU A 109 1.49 21.98 1.23
CA GLU A 109 1.56 22.54 2.59
C GLU A 109 1.99 21.52 3.65
N SER A 110 1.59 20.26 3.49
CA SER A 110 1.92 19.18 4.43
C SER A 110 2.87 18.18 3.81
N PHE A 111 3.93 17.87 4.55
CA PHE A 111 4.95 16.90 4.17
C PHE A 111 5.07 15.82 5.24
N TYR A 112 5.41 14.62 4.79
CA TYR A 112 5.59 13.47 5.64
C TYR A 112 6.92 12.79 5.32
N TYR A 113 7.62 12.34 6.34
CA TYR A 113 8.93 11.75 6.22
C TYR A 113 8.97 10.35 6.83
N CYS A 114 9.60 9.42 6.12
CA CYS A 114 9.84 8.08 6.66
C CYS A 114 11.19 8.02 7.39
N PRO A 115 11.21 7.73 8.71
CA PRO A 115 12.46 7.65 9.47
C PRO A 115 13.33 6.45 9.08
N SER A 116 12.74 5.40 8.51
CA SER A 116 13.45 4.19 8.08
C SER A 116 14.13 4.37 6.72
N CYS A 117 13.36 4.63 5.65
CA CYS A 117 13.91 4.72 4.29
C CYS A 117 14.23 6.14 3.82
N LYS A 118 14.08 7.16 4.68
CA LYS A 118 14.48 8.56 4.45
C LYS A 118 13.75 9.25 3.29
N LYS A 119 12.60 8.71 2.85
CA LYS A 119 11.78 9.27 1.77
C LYS A 119 10.79 10.30 2.29
N LEU A 120 10.58 11.34 1.48
CA LEU A 120 9.58 12.39 1.70
C LEU A 120 8.32 12.10 0.88
N TYR A 121 7.17 12.42 1.43
CA TYR A 121 5.84 12.23 0.86
C TYR A 121 4.98 13.47 1.05
N TRP A 122 3.99 13.64 0.18
CA TRP A 122 2.99 14.70 0.23
C TRP A 122 1.72 14.20 -0.46
N LYS A 123 0.59 14.87 -0.24
CA LYS A 123 -0.73 14.49 -0.78
C LYS A 123 -0.90 14.88 -2.26
N GLY A 124 -0.02 14.38 -3.11
CA GLY A 124 0.01 14.60 -4.56
C GLY A 124 -0.96 13.71 -5.35
N TYR A 125 -0.66 13.52 -6.64
CA TYR A 125 -1.50 12.76 -7.58
C TYR A 125 -1.81 11.33 -7.10
N GLN A 126 -0.81 10.58 -6.63
CA GLN A 126 -0.99 9.19 -6.20
C GLN A 126 -1.98 9.08 -5.02
N TYR A 127 -1.91 9.99 -4.07
CA TYR A 127 -2.86 10.08 -2.96
C TYR A 127 -4.28 10.40 -3.45
N LYS A 128 -4.42 11.39 -4.34
CA LYS A 128 -5.72 11.78 -4.93
C LYS A 128 -6.33 10.65 -5.76
N SER A 129 -5.52 9.93 -6.53
CA SER A 129 -5.94 8.77 -7.32
C SER A 129 -6.44 7.64 -6.42
N LEU A 130 -5.69 7.30 -5.36
CA LEU A 130 -6.11 6.29 -4.38
C LEU A 130 -7.42 6.69 -3.68
N LEU A 131 -7.56 7.94 -3.27
CA LEU A 131 -8.80 8.46 -2.69
C LEU A 131 -10.00 8.32 -3.64
N LYS A 132 -9.81 8.65 -4.92
CA LYS A 132 -10.87 8.50 -5.93
C LYS A 132 -11.28 7.03 -6.07
N THR A 133 -10.31 6.12 -6.12
CA THR A 133 -10.56 4.68 -6.19
C THR A 133 -11.38 4.19 -5.00
N ILE A 134 -11.04 4.60 -3.77
CA ILE A 134 -11.81 4.23 -2.56
C ILE A 134 -13.22 4.83 -2.58
N ARG A 135 -13.38 6.09 -3.00
CA ARG A 135 -14.71 6.73 -3.10
C ARG A 135 -15.62 5.98 -4.06
N ASN A 136 -15.12 5.67 -5.25
CA ASN A 136 -15.87 4.91 -6.24
C ASN A 136 -16.30 3.52 -5.73
N MET A 137 -15.52 2.89 -4.84
CA MET A 137 -15.91 1.62 -4.22
C MET A 137 -17.04 1.78 -3.20
N LYS A 138 -17.06 2.90 -2.46
CA LYS A 138 -18.15 3.18 -1.51
C LYS A 138 -19.48 3.43 -2.23
N GLU A 139 -19.45 4.10 -3.37
CA GLU A 139 -20.64 4.45 -4.17
C GLU A 139 -21.24 3.27 -4.95
N ARG A 140 -20.51 2.16 -5.08
CA ARG A 140 -20.97 0.91 -5.74
C ARG A 140 -21.67 -0.06 -4.79
N ASN A 141 -21.84 0.31 -3.52
CA ASN A 141 -22.67 -0.39 -2.54
C ASN A 141 -23.90 0.46 -2.23
#